data_AF-A0A2V3UGX4-F1
#
_entry.id   AF-A0A2V3UGX4-F1
#
_cell.length_a   1.000
_cell.length_b   1.000
_cell.length_c   1.000
_cell.angle_alpha   90.00
_cell.angle_beta   90.00
_cell.angle_gamma   90.00
#
_symmetry.space_group_name_H-M   'P 1'
#
loop_
_entity.id
_entity.type
_entity.pdbx_description
1 polymer ?
#
loop_
_entity_poly.entity_id
_entity_poly.type
_entity_poly.pdbx_seq_one_letter_code
_entity_poly.pdbx_strand_id
1 'polypeptide(L)'
;SARGRDIGAGPYDDFLQIDAPINKGNSGGPTFNVNGEVVGVNTAIASPSGGSVGLAFAIPAETVQTVVEQLRTDGKVVRGYLGVQVQPVTKDIADGLGLDKAKGALVDHAESGTPAAKAGLKSGDVIESVNGAPVNDARDLSRRIAGLKPGTEVKLAYLRGGKSDVATVELGTLPGDGKVASRSESSSSGQARLGLSLAPASEIGLGDEGVAVMDVDPTGPAASKGISQGDVILDVGGTSVSKPSEVQAQIRAAESNGRKAVLMRVKSAKGQTRFVAVSLSNKEG
;
A
#
# COMPACT_ATOMS: atom_id res chain seq x y z
N SER A 1 24.76 11.90 5.81
CA SER A 1 24.16 10.55 5.66
C SER A 1 22.91 10.30 6.52
N ALA A 2 22.01 9.40 6.11
CA ALA A 2 20.80 8.97 6.84
C ALA A 2 20.37 7.52 6.50
N ARG A 3 19.62 6.82 7.37
CA ARG A 3 19.05 5.46 7.14
C ARG A 3 17.55 5.55 6.82
N GLY A 4 16.95 4.50 6.24
CA GLY A 4 15.50 4.45 6.01
C GLY A 4 15.04 5.13 4.73
N ARG A 5 15.88 5.24 3.69
CA ARG A 5 15.46 5.87 2.43
C ARG A 5 14.81 4.90 1.45
N ASP A 6 13.59 5.26 1.07
CA ASP A 6 12.87 4.77 -0.10
C ASP A 6 13.25 5.62 -1.32
N ILE A 7 13.59 4.97 -2.43
CA ILE A 7 13.91 5.63 -3.72
C ILE A 7 13.05 5.11 -4.87
N GLY A 8 12.03 4.29 -4.58
CA GLY A 8 11.17 3.67 -5.57
C GLY A 8 11.82 2.56 -6.41
N ALA A 9 12.96 2.00 -5.96
CA ALA A 9 13.61 0.88 -6.63
C ALA A 9 12.84 -0.44 -6.40
N GLY A 10 12.11 -0.56 -5.28
CA GLY A 10 11.26 -1.70 -4.99
C GLY A 10 10.39 -1.56 -3.73
N PRO A 11 9.57 -2.58 -3.43
CA PRO A 11 8.69 -2.58 -2.26
C PRO A 11 9.44 -2.82 -0.94
N TYR A 12 10.75 -3.06 -1.01
CA TYR A 12 11.60 -3.43 0.13
C TYR A 12 12.71 -2.40 0.43
N ASP A 13 12.67 -1.21 -0.18
CA ASP A 13 13.71 -0.18 -0.06
C ASP A 13 13.94 0.26 1.39
N ASP A 14 15.18 0.09 1.88
CA ASP A 14 15.72 0.67 3.12
C ASP A 14 17.19 1.05 2.85
N PHE A 15 17.42 2.10 2.07
CA PHE A 15 18.77 2.52 1.71
C PHE A 15 19.40 3.42 2.79
N LEU A 16 20.72 3.26 2.95
CA LEU A 16 21.58 4.28 3.52
C LEU A 16 21.81 5.38 2.47
N GLN A 17 21.35 6.58 2.75
CA GLN A 17 21.69 7.78 2.00
C GLN A 17 23.07 8.27 2.42
N ILE A 18 23.98 8.36 1.47
CA ILE A 18 25.36 8.83 1.65
C ILE A 18 25.64 10.02 0.73
N ASP A 19 26.45 10.94 1.24
CA ASP A 19 26.93 12.17 0.59
C ASP A 19 28.31 11.97 -0.08
N ALA A 20 28.97 10.83 0.19
CA ALA A 20 30.18 10.40 -0.49
C ALA A 20 29.99 10.31 -2.02
N PRO A 21 30.98 10.75 -2.83
CA PRO A 21 30.86 10.79 -4.29
C PRO A 21 30.92 9.39 -4.93
N ILE A 22 29.77 8.73 -5.02
CA ILE A 22 29.59 7.48 -5.77
C ILE A 22 29.25 7.80 -7.24
N ASN A 23 29.89 7.08 -8.18
CA ASN A 23 29.63 7.16 -9.61
C ASN A 23 29.37 5.76 -10.20
N LYS A 24 28.96 5.69 -11.47
CA LYS A 24 28.89 4.43 -12.23
C LYS A 24 30.24 3.70 -12.16
N GLY A 25 30.21 2.39 -11.91
CA GLY A 25 31.40 1.57 -11.66
C GLY A 25 31.66 1.28 -10.18
N ASN A 26 31.15 2.09 -9.25
CA ASN A 26 31.29 1.84 -7.81
C ASN A 26 30.22 0.90 -7.23
N SER A 27 29.17 0.56 -8.00
CA SER A 27 28.10 -0.35 -7.58
C SER A 27 28.64 -1.74 -7.25
N GLY A 28 28.20 -2.32 -6.13
CA GLY A 28 28.75 -3.56 -5.57
C GLY A 28 29.97 -3.35 -4.67
N GLY A 29 30.60 -2.17 -4.68
CA GLY A 29 31.68 -1.84 -3.75
C GLY A 29 31.16 -1.55 -2.33
N PRO A 30 31.99 -1.75 -1.28
CA PRO A 30 31.60 -1.46 0.10
C PRO A 30 31.48 0.04 0.40
N THR A 31 30.64 0.36 1.38
CA THR A 31 30.58 1.64 2.08
C THR A 31 31.17 1.44 3.47
N PHE A 32 32.11 2.29 3.91
CA PHE A 32 32.76 2.18 5.21
C PHE A 32 32.37 3.32 6.16
N ASN A 33 32.43 3.07 7.47
CA ASN A 33 32.45 4.13 8.49
C ASN A 33 33.90 4.60 8.78
N VAL A 34 34.05 5.56 9.69
CA VAL A 34 35.37 6.12 10.07
C VAL A 34 36.32 5.14 10.77
N ASN A 35 35.81 4.00 11.25
CA ASN A 35 36.62 2.92 11.85
C ASN A 35 37.11 1.90 10.80
N GLY A 36 36.70 2.04 9.53
CA GLY A 36 36.97 1.05 8.47
C GLY A 36 36.01 -0.14 8.46
N GLU A 37 34.90 -0.08 9.20
CA GLU A 37 33.89 -1.14 9.24
C GLU A 37 32.92 -0.99 8.06
N VAL A 38 32.55 -2.10 7.41
CA VAL A 38 31.58 -2.09 6.30
C VAL A 38 30.17 -1.84 6.84
N VAL A 39 29.57 -0.71 6.46
CA VAL A 39 28.20 -0.33 6.85
C VAL A 39 27.17 -0.53 5.73
N GLY A 40 27.61 -0.76 4.49
CA GLY A 40 26.71 -1.08 3.38
C GLY A 40 27.43 -1.43 2.08
N VAL A 41 26.63 -1.64 1.03
CA VAL A 41 27.10 -1.89 -0.35
C VAL A 41 26.50 -0.86 -1.29
N ASN A 42 27.35 -0.09 -1.97
CA ASN A 42 26.97 0.96 -2.90
C ASN A 42 26.09 0.37 -4.01
N THR A 43 24.91 0.93 -4.24
CA THR A 43 23.91 0.34 -5.15
C THR A 43 23.46 1.33 -6.21
N ALA A 44 22.95 2.50 -5.82
CA ALA A 44 22.34 3.48 -6.71
C ALA A 44 22.82 4.91 -6.42
N ILE A 45 22.57 5.81 -7.36
CA ILE A 45 22.75 7.26 -7.21
C ILE A 45 21.49 7.97 -7.71
N ALA A 46 21.10 9.07 -7.08
CA ALA A 46 20.16 10.01 -7.69
C ALA A 46 20.97 11.01 -8.50
N SER A 47 20.77 11.07 -9.81
CA SER A 47 21.49 12.00 -10.68
C SER A 47 20.68 12.38 -11.91
N PRO A 48 20.44 13.69 -12.16
CA PRO A 48 19.87 14.18 -13.41
C PRO A 48 20.77 13.99 -14.64
N SER A 49 22.10 13.93 -14.43
CA SER A 49 23.10 13.90 -15.51
C SER A 49 23.85 12.56 -15.65
N GLY A 50 23.63 11.62 -14.73
CA GLY A 50 24.32 10.34 -14.64
C GLY A 50 25.66 10.35 -13.88
N GLY A 51 26.14 11.51 -13.41
CA GLY A 51 27.30 11.66 -12.52
C GLY A 51 26.90 12.01 -11.07
N SER A 52 27.80 11.81 -10.12
CA SER A 52 27.51 12.09 -8.70
C SER A 52 27.17 13.55 -8.44
N VAL A 53 26.10 13.79 -7.68
CA VAL A 53 25.71 15.13 -7.17
C VAL A 53 25.72 15.18 -5.63
N GLY A 54 26.48 14.29 -4.99
CA GLY A 54 26.50 14.14 -3.52
C GLY A 54 25.25 13.45 -2.96
N LEU A 55 24.57 12.63 -3.76
CA LEU A 55 23.39 11.88 -3.34
C LEU A 55 23.43 10.44 -3.87
N ALA A 56 23.90 9.53 -3.01
CA ALA A 56 24.05 8.11 -3.32
C ALA A 56 23.39 7.21 -2.26
N PHE A 57 23.18 5.95 -2.65
CA PHE A 57 22.39 4.98 -1.89
C PHE A 57 23.10 3.63 -1.81
N ALA A 58 23.24 3.12 -0.58
CA ALA A 58 23.83 1.82 -0.28
C ALA A 58 22.84 0.91 0.46
N ILE A 59 22.84 -0.38 0.16
CA ILE A 59 22.08 -1.38 0.93
C ILE A 59 22.80 -1.58 2.28
N PRO A 60 22.11 -1.51 3.44
CA PRO A 60 22.72 -1.70 4.75
C PRO A 60 23.42 -3.05 4.90
N ALA A 61 24.54 -3.07 5.63
CA ALA A 61 25.35 -4.28 5.80
C ALA A 61 24.58 -5.45 6.44
N GLU A 62 23.60 -5.18 7.32
CA GLU A 62 22.79 -6.22 7.97
C GLU A 62 21.88 -6.95 6.95
N THR A 63 21.33 -6.19 5.99
CA THR A 63 20.56 -6.74 4.85
C THR A 63 21.47 -7.57 3.95
N VAL A 64 22.68 -7.08 3.66
CA VAL A 64 23.67 -7.81 2.84
C VAL A 64 24.10 -9.11 3.52
N GLN A 65 24.41 -9.10 4.82
CA GLN A 65 24.76 -10.30 5.60
C GLN A 65 23.65 -11.36 5.53
N THR A 66 22.39 -10.94 5.73
CA THR A 66 21.23 -11.85 5.67
C THR A 66 21.07 -12.49 4.28
N VAL A 67 21.26 -11.71 3.21
CA VAL A 67 21.19 -12.20 1.82
C VAL A 67 22.36 -13.13 1.48
N VAL A 68 23.58 -12.77 1.85
CA VAL A 68 24.79 -13.57 1.62
C VAL A 68 24.69 -14.91 2.34
N GLU A 69 24.18 -14.94 3.57
CA GLU A 69 24.05 -16.19 4.32
C GLU A 69 23.06 -17.15 3.63
N GLN A 70 21.87 -16.68 3.23
CA GLN A 70 20.90 -17.51 2.48
C GLN A 70 21.46 -18.04 1.15
N LEU A 71 22.25 -17.23 0.44
CA LEU A 71 22.92 -17.66 -0.79
C LEU A 71 24.01 -18.69 -0.54
N ARG A 72 24.67 -18.68 0.63
CA ARG A 72 25.69 -19.68 1.01
C ARG A 72 25.07 -20.97 1.53
N THR A 73 23.95 -20.92 2.23
CA THR A 73 23.27 -22.11 2.78
C THR A 73 22.41 -22.83 1.76
N ASP A 74 21.55 -22.09 1.05
CA ASP A 74 20.45 -22.64 0.25
C ASP A 74 20.57 -22.35 -1.25
N GLY A 75 21.59 -21.57 -1.66
CA GLY A 75 21.82 -21.16 -3.05
C GLY A 75 20.80 -20.16 -3.60
N LYS A 76 19.86 -19.68 -2.78
CA LYS A 76 18.75 -18.81 -3.19
C LYS A 76 18.28 -17.92 -2.03
N VAL A 77 17.79 -16.73 -2.35
CA VAL A 77 17.12 -15.85 -1.37
C VAL A 77 15.64 -16.22 -1.32
N VAL A 78 15.12 -16.52 -0.13
CA VAL A 78 13.69 -16.75 0.12
C VAL A 78 13.13 -15.65 1.00
N ARG A 79 11.93 -15.17 0.68
CA ARG A 79 11.23 -14.11 1.41
C ARG A 79 9.90 -14.64 1.94
N GLY A 80 9.56 -14.25 3.16
CA GLY A 80 8.23 -14.46 3.72
C GLY A 80 7.16 -13.79 2.86
N TYR A 81 5.99 -14.41 2.78
CA TYR A 81 4.87 -13.94 1.97
C TYR A 81 3.55 -14.10 2.71
N LEU A 82 2.84 -12.98 2.84
CA LEU A 82 1.54 -12.90 3.50
C LEU A 82 0.39 -13.10 2.49
N GLY A 83 0.55 -12.68 1.24
CA GLY A 83 -0.50 -12.76 0.21
C GLY A 83 -1.57 -11.68 0.29
N VAL A 84 -1.17 -10.47 0.66
CA VAL A 84 -2.02 -9.27 0.62
C VAL A 84 -1.51 -8.27 -0.41
N GLN A 85 -2.43 -7.64 -1.11
CA GLN A 85 -2.22 -6.37 -1.79
C GLN A 85 -2.57 -5.27 -0.78
N VAL A 86 -1.65 -4.33 -0.57
CA VAL A 86 -1.76 -3.28 0.44
C VAL A 86 -1.55 -1.90 -0.17
N GLN A 87 -2.22 -0.90 0.39
CA GLN A 87 -2.07 0.50 0.02
C GLN A 87 -1.74 1.37 1.25
N PRO A 88 -1.10 2.53 1.06
CA PRO A 88 -0.87 3.49 2.13
C PRO A 88 -2.18 3.95 2.78
N VAL A 89 -2.18 4.11 4.10
CA VAL A 89 -3.26 4.81 4.82
C VAL A 89 -2.99 6.31 4.69
N THR A 90 -3.59 6.95 3.69
CA THR A 90 -3.55 8.42 3.55
C THR A 90 -4.45 9.08 4.59
N LYS A 91 -4.35 10.41 4.75
CA LYS A 91 -5.23 11.17 5.66
C LYS A 91 -6.72 10.96 5.34
N ASP A 92 -7.09 10.99 4.07
CA ASP A 92 -8.48 10.82 3.65
C ASP A 92 -9.00 9.40 3.94
N ILE A 93 -8.13 8.40 3.79
CA ILE A 93 -8.43 7.00 4.13
C ILE A 93 -8.61 6.84 5.64
N ALA A 94 -7.73 7.46 6.45
CA ALA A 94 -7.86 7.49 7.90
C ALA A 94 -9.18 8.14 8.35
N ASP A 95 -9.48 9.33 7.84
CA ASP A 95 -10.72 10.07 8.13
C ASP A 95 -11.97 9.28 7.68
N GLY A 96 -11.88 8.50 6.59
CA GLY A 96 -12.95 7.63 6.08
C GLY A 96 -13.16 6.32 6.85
N LEU A 97 -12.11 5.80 7.50
CA LEU A 97 -12.14 4.62 8.36
C LEU A 97 -12.43 4.94 9.84
N GLY A 98 -12.28 6.21 10.25
CA GLY A 98 -12.39 6.63 11.65
C GLY A 98 -11.10 6.40 12.45
N LEU A 99 -9.93 6.47 11.80
CA LEU A 99 -8.62 6.39 12.44
C LEU A 99 -8.15 7.76 12.95
N ASP A 100 -7.65 7.82 14.18
CA ASP A 100 -7.01 9.03 14.73
C ASP A 100 -5.76 9.46 13.98
N LYS A 101 -5.08 8.51 13.31
CA LYS A 101 -3.77 8.71 12.66
C LYS A 101 -3.71 7.96 11.35
N ALA A 102 -3.17 8.63 10.32
CA ALA A 102 -2.81 8.03 9.05
C ALA A 102 -1.54 7.18 9.20
N LYS A 103 -1.70 5.94 9.68
CA LYS A 103 -0.64 4.96 9.92
C LYS A 103 -1.12 3.54 9.61
N GLY A 104 -0.17 2.64 9.42
CA GLY A 104 -0.44 1.23 9.13
C GLY A 104 -0.53 0.94 7.63
N ALA A 105 -0.99 -0.27 7.31
CA ALA A 105 -1.15 -0.74 5.94
C ALA A 105 -2.59 -1.19 5.70
N LEU A 106 -3.32 -0.53 4.79
CA LEU A 106 -4.67 -0.93 4.42
C LEU A 106 -4.59 -2.11 3.44
N VAL A 107 -5.20 -3.24 3.81
CA VAL A 107 -5.39 -4.41 2.93
C VAL A 107 -6.46 -4.08 1.91
N ASP A 108 -6.05 -3.90 0.65
CA ASP A 108 -6.97 -3.79 -0.48
C ASP A 108 -7.57 -5.15 -0.81
N HIS A 109 -6.74 -6.19 -0.84
CA HIS A 109 -7.17 -7.55 -1.16
C HIS A 109 -6.28 -8.60 -0.47
N ALA A 110 -6.88 -9.62 0.14
CA ALA A 110 -6.19 -10.84 0.56
C ALA A 110 -6.39 -11.91 -0.53
N GLU A 111 -5.31 -12.41 -1.12
CA GLU A 111 -5.37 -13.30 -2.28
C GLU A 111 -5.85 -14.70 -1.87
N SER A 112 -6.84 -15.25 -2.58
CA SER A 112 -7.43 -16.56 -2.27
C SER A 112 -6.38 -17.67 -2.23
N GLY A 113 -6.42 -18.49 -1.18
CA GLY A 113 -5.47 -19.59 -0.96
C GLY A 113 -4.14 -19.20 -0.30
N THR A 114 -3.86 -17.91 -0.14
CA THR A 114 -2.65 -17.41 0.55
C THR A 114 -2.79 -17.44 2.08
N PRO A 115 -1.68 -17.28 2.84
CA PRO A 115 -1.72 -17.27 4.30
C PRO A 115 -2.66 -16.23 4.90
N ALA A 116 -2.71 -15.00 4.38
CA ALA A 116 -3.60 -13.95 4.87
C ALA A 116 -5.07 -14.34 4.78
N ALA A 117 -5.50 -14.85 3.61
CA ALA A 117 -6.87 -15.28 3.40
C ALA A 117 -7.23 -16.47 4.31
N LYS A 118 -6.31 -17.41 4.53
CA LYS A 118 -6.49 -18.53 5.48
C LYS A 118 -6.60 -18.07 6.92
N ALA A 119 -5.86 -17.04 7.31
CA ALA A 119 -5.92 -16.41 8.63
C ALA A 119 -7.12 -15.44 8.80
N GLY A 120 -8.00 -15.32 7.81
CA GLY A 120 -9.20 -14.52 7.90
C GLY A 120 -8.99 -13.01 7.76
N LEU A 121 -7.83 -12.56 7.25
CA LEU A 121 -7.65 -11.17 6.80
C LEU A 121 -8.51 -10.90 5.56
N LYS A 122 -9.00 -9.66 5.45
CA LYS A 122 -9.99 -9.23 4.46
C LYS A 122 -9.64 -7.85 3.91
N SER A 123 -10.24 -7.55 2.76
CA SER A 123 -10.29 -6.20 2.21
C SER A 123 -10.90 -5.24 3.25
N GLY A 124 -10.24 -4.10 3.50
CA GLY A 124 -10.66 -3.09 4.47
C GLY A 124 -9.97 -3.19 5.84
N ASP A 125 -9.17 -4.23 6.09
CA ASP A 125 -8.38 -4.34 7.32
C ASP A 125 -7.19 -3.37 7.28
N VAL A 126 -6.92 -2.66 8.38
CA VAL A 126 -5.69 -1.86 8.54
C VAL A 126 -4.75 -2.59 9.48
N ILE A 127 -3.61 -3.07 8.98
CA ILE A 127 -2.58 -3.72 9.79
C ILE A 127 -1.77 -2.65 10.53
N GLU A 128 -1.79 -2.72 11.86
CA GLU A 128 -1.20 -1.73 12.77
C GLU A 128 0.14 -2.20 13.37
N SER A 129 0.36 -3.52 13.52
CA SER A 129 1.63 -4.07 14.00
C SER A 129 1.92 -5.48 13.49
N VAL A 130 3.21 -5.84 13.45
CA VAL A 130 3.71 -7.21 13.23
C VAL A 130 4.49 -7.63 14.45
N ASN A 131 4.10 -8.72 15.10
CA ASN A 131 4.71 -9.24 16.34
C ASN A 131 4.82 -8.17 17.45
N GLY A 132 3.81 -7.29 17.54
CA GLY A 132 3.77 -6.15 18.48
C GLY A 132 4.62 -4.95 18.07
N ALA A 133 5.46 -5.04 17.04
CA ALA A 133 6.20 -3.91 16.50
C ALA A 133 5.31 -3.07 15.54
N PRO A 134 5.14 -1.76 15.77
CA PRO A 134 4.26 -0.93 14.97
C PRO A 134 4.63 -0.92 13.47
N VAL A 135 3.61 -0.96 12.62
CA VAL A 135 3.71 -0.74 11.17
C VAL A 135 3.41 0.73 10.91
N ASN A 136 4.38 1.44 10.31
CA ASN A 136 4.19 2.85 9.99
C ASN A 136 3.39 3.05 8.70
N ASP A 137 3.69 2.26 7.67
CA ASP A 137 3.09 2.34 6.33
C ASP A 137 3.11 0.97 5.60
N ALA A 138 2.54 0.92 4.39
CA ALA A 138 2.46 -0.28 3.57
C ALA A 138 3.82 -0.87 3.13
N ARG A 139 4.86 -0.05 3.00
CA ARG A 139 6.23 -0.51 2.68
C ARG A 139 6.95 -1.03 3.92
N ASP A 140 6.69 -0.44 5.09
CA ASP A 140 7.15 -0.96 6.38
C ASP A 140 6.60 -2.38 6.64
N LEU A 141 5.31 -2.61 6.39
CA LEU A 141 4.75 -3.98 6.40
C LEU A 141 5.45 -4.89 5.37
N SER A 142 5.59 -4.43 4.12
CA SER A 142 6.19 -5.21 3.04
C SER A 142 7.62 -5.65 3.37
N ARG A 143 8.46 -4.74 3.88
CA ARG A 143 9.83 -5.04 4.36
C ARG A 143 9.83 -6.05 5.50
N ARG A 144 8.99 -5.84 6.52
CA ARG A 144 8.92 -6.73 7.69
C ARG A 144 8.56 -8.16 7.33
N ILE A 145 7.53 -8.35 6.50
CA ILE A 145 7.12 -9.69 6.06
C ILE A 145 8.20 -10.34 5.20
N ALA A 146 8.80 -9.59 4.25
CA ALA A 146 9.83 -10.13 3.37
C ALA A 146 11.15 -10.47 4.09
N GLY A 147 11.48 -9.78 5.18
CA GLY A 147 12.65 -10.05 6.02
C GLY A 147 12.49 -11.27 6.95
N LEU A 148 11.28 -11.79 7.12
CA LEU A 148 11.01 -12.99 7.91
C LEU A 148 11.10 -14.25 7.04
N LYS A 149 11.49 -15.38 7.65
CA LYS A 149 11.60 -16.66 6.95
C LYS A 149 10.20 -17.22 6.64
N PRO A 150 9.97 -17.86 5.47
CA PRO A 150 8.82 -18.72 5.26
C PRO A 150 8.70 -19.79 6.37
N GLY A 151 7.47 -20.17 6.72
CA GLY A 151 7.16 -21.04 7.87
C GLY A 151 7.20 -20.34 9.22
N THR A 152 7.56 -19.05 9.30
CA THR A 152 7.51 -18.29 10.57
C THR A 152 6.06 -17.92 10.88
N GLU A 153 5.60 -18.23 12.10
CA GLU A 153 4.34 -17.69 12.62
C GLU A 153 4.50 -16.20 13.00
N VAL A 154 3.57 -15.36 12.54
CA VAL A 154 3.50 -13.93 12.88
C VAL A 154 2.13 -13.56 13.43
N LYS A 155 2.11 -12.62 14.37
CA LYS A 155 0.91 -12.00 14.93
C LYS A 155 0.72 -10.62 14.32
N LEU A 156 -0.39 -10.43 13.61
CA LEU A 156 -0.76 -9.18 12.95
C LEU A 156 -1.91 -8.55 13.72
N ALA A 157 -1.64 -7.45 14.43
CA ALA A 157 -2.73 -6.64 14.97
C ALA A 157 -3.33 -5.81 13.85
N TYR A 158 -4.65 -5.83 13.72
CA TYR A 158 -5.36 -5.16 12.64
C TYR A 158 -6.66 -4.52 13.13
N LEU A 159 -7.07 -3.42 12.48
CA LEU A 159 -8.35 -2.77 12.71
C LEU A 159 -9.33 -3.16 11.59
N ARG A 160 -10.55 -3.59 11.96
CA ARG A 160 -11.66 -3.87 11.05
C ARG A 160 -12.93 -3.19 11.56
N GLY A 161 -13.48 -2.26 10.78
CA GLY A 161 -14.73 -1.56 11.13
C GLY A 161 -14.68 -0.83 12.47
N GLY A 162 -13.53 -0.23 12.82
CA GLY A 162 -13.32 0.46 14.09
C GLY A 162 -13.01 -0.43 15.30
N LYS A 163 -12.82 -1.75 15.11
CA LYS A 163 -12.46 -2.70 16.18
C LYS A 163 -11.09 -3.33 15.92
N SER A 164 -10.22 -3.35 16.93
CA SER A 164 -8.92 -4.03 16.87
C SER A 164 -9.07 -5.52 17.13
N ASP A 165 -8.33 -6.33 16.39
CA ASP A 165 -8.26 -7.79 16.49
C ASP A 165 -6.84 -8.27 16.11
N VAL A 166 -6.52 -9.55 16.31
CA VAL A 166 -5.20 -10.12 16.03
C VAL A 166 -5.31 -11.40 15.20
N ALA A 167 -4.80 -11.35 13.97
CA ALA A 167 -4.63 -12.53 13.13
C ALA A 167 -3.28 -13.20 13.42
N THR A 168 -3.27 -14.53 13.58
CA THR A 168 -2.03 -15.32 13.65
C THR A 168 -1.84 -16.02 12.31
N VAL A 169 -0.67 -15.86 11.68
CA VAL A 169 -0.42 -16.26 10.29
C VAL A 169 0.93 -16.95 10.15
N GLU A 170 0.96 -18.15 9.59
CA GLU A 170 2.20 -18.80 9.15
C GLU A 170 2.61 -18.26 7.77
N LEU A 171 3.80 -17.66 7.65
CA LEU A 171 4.23 -17.03 6.39
C LEU A 171 4.52 -18.06 5.28
N GLY A 172 4.00 -17.79 4.09
CA GLY A 172 4.34 -18.55 2.88
C GLY A 172 5.71 -18.15 2.33
N THR A 173 6.12 -18.80 1.23
CA THR A 173 7.26 -18.37 0.41
C THR A 173 6.77 -17.45 -0.70
N LEU A 174 7.42 -16.31 -0.90
CA LEU A 174 7.12 -15.38 -1.99
C LEU A 174 7.36 -16.07 -3.35
N PRO A 175 6.36 -16.12 -4.26
CA PRO A 175 6.56 -16.58 -5.63
C PRO A 175 7.61 -15.72 -6.36
N GLY A 176 8.45 -16.35 -7.18
CA GLY A 176 9.53 -15.67 -7.90
C GLY A 176 9.05 -14.56 -8.85
N ASP A 177 9.96 -13.61 -9.13
CA ASP A 177 9.74 -12.30 -9.76
C ASP A 177 8.65 -12.26 -10.84
N GLY A 178 7.41 -11.94 -10.44
CA GLY A 178 6.26 -12.11 -11.33
C GLY A 178 4.96 -11.39 -10.94
N LYS A 179 5.02 -10.36 -10.08
CA LYS A 179 4.00 -9.27 -9.92
C LYS A 179 4.35 -8.35 -8.75
N VAL A 180 5.05 -7.24 -9.04
CA VAL A 180 5.05 -6.07 -8.15
C VAL A 180 4.43 -4.91 -8.93
N ALA A 181 3.15 -4.66 -8.72
CA ALA A 181 2.45 -3.55 -9.35
C ALA A 181 2.77 -2.25 -8.60
N SER A 182 3.76 -1.50 -9.10
CA SER A 182 3.98 -0.12 -8.64
C SER A 182 2.88 0.80 -9.16
N ARG A 183 2.43 1.76 -8.34
CA ARG A 183 1.42 2.75 -8.70
C ARG A 183 1.80 4.12 -8.14
N SER A 184 1.86 5.13 -9.02
CA SER A 184 2.19 6.51 -8.65
C SER A 184 1.01 7.26 -8.01
N GLU A 185 1.33 8.25 -7.17
CA GLU A 185 0.40 9.27 -6.66
C GLU A 185 0.66 10.64 -7.31
N SER A 186 -0.37 11.50 -7.37
CA SER A 186 -0.32 12.96 -7.68
C SER A 186 -1.60 13.67 -7.17
N SER A 187 -1.53 15.00 -6.95
CA SER A 187 -2.56 15.87 -6.32
C SER A 187 -3.15 16.92 -7.31
N SER A 188 -4.22 17.72 -7.06
CA SER A 188 -5.10 17.99 -5.90
C SER A 188 -6.39 18.74 -6.34
N SER A 189 -7.36 18.98 -5.41
CA SER A 189 -8.62 19.75 -5.58
C SER A 189 -9.63 19.20 -6.63
N GLY A 190 -10.92 19.58 -6.70
CA GLY A 190 -11.74 20.55 -5.94
C GLY A 190 -12.53 21.47 -6.89
N GLN A 191 -13.79 21.88 -6.64
CA GLN A 191 -14.70 21.67 -5.49
C GLN A 191 -16.17 21.97 -5.92
N ALA A 192 -17.25 21.26 -5.54
CA ALA A 192 -17.44 19.87 -5.11
C ALA A 192 -18.94 19.45 -5.06
N ARG A 193 -19.34 18.46 -5.88
CA ARG A 193 -20.43 17.46 -5.68
C ARG A 193 -19.92 16.16 -6.30
N LEU A 194 -20.18 14.98 -5.71
CA LEU A 194 -19.45 13.72 -6.03
C LEU A 194 -19.26 13.43 -7.53
N GLY A 195 -20.20 13.86 -8.38
CA GLY A 195 -20.00 13.93 -9.83
C GLY A 195 -20.38 12.66 -10.57
N LEU A 196 -20.78 11.62 -9.84
CA LEU A 196 -20.98 10.28 -10.38
C LEU A 196 -22.41 10.10 -10.89
N SER A 197 -22.53 9.73 -12.17
CA SER A 197 -23.70 9.01 -12.68
C SER A 197 -23.46 7.51 -12.50
N LEU A 198 -24.46 6.79 -11.98
CA LEU A 198 -24.30 5.42 -11.49
C LEU A 198 -25.43 4.51 -12.00
N ALA A 199 -25.10 3.28 -12.37
CA ALA A 199 -26.05 2.20 -12.69
C ALA A 199 -25.57 0.86 -12.11
N PRO A 200 -26.46 -0.12 -11.84
CA PRO A 200 -26.04 -1.47 -11.45
C PRO A 200 -25.07 -2.08 -12.46
N ALA A 201 -23.97 -2.67 -12.02
CA ALA A 201 -22.95 -3.22 -12.93
C ALA A 201 -23.48 -4.36 -13.80
N SER A 202 -24.47 -5.10 -13.27
CA SER A 202 -25.16 -6.21 -13.93
C SER A 202 -26.06 -5.76 -15.10
N GLU A 203 -26.65 -4.56 -15.02
CA GLU A 203 -27.52 -4.01 -16.07
C GLU A 203 -26.75 -3.52 -17.30
N ILE A 204 -25.43 -3.28 -17.14
CA ILE A 204 -24.56 -2.78 -18.22
C ILE A 204 -23.39 -3.72 -18.56
N GLY A 205 -23.37 -4.94 -18.03
CA GLY A 205 -22.41 -5.98 -18.39
C GLY A 205 -20.97 -5.80 -17.86
N LEU A 206 -20.76 -5.03 -16.78
CA LEU A 206 -19.43 -4.88 -16.15
C LEU A 206 -19.17 -5.86 -14.98
N GLY A 207 -20.12 -6.75 -14.71
CA GLY A 207 -20.04 -7.84 -13.73
C GLY A 207 -21.32 -7.99 -12.91
N ASP A 208 -21.46 -9.10 -12.22
CA ASP A 208 -22.66 -9.43 -11.44
C ASP A 208 -22.74 -8.69 -10.08
N GLU A 209 -21.66 -8.04 -9.67
CA GLU A 209 -21.52 -7.34 -8.40
C GLU A 209 -21.10 -5.87 -8.60
N GLY A 210 -21.60 -4.99 -7.74
CA GLY A 210 -21.21 -3.57 -7.72
C GLY A 210 -22.13 -2.62 -8.47
N VAL A 211 -21.80 -1.33 -8.36
CA VAL A 211 -22.45 -0.22 -9.04
C VAL A 211 -21.43 0.43 -9.96
N ALA A 212 -21.68 0.38 -11.26
CA ALA A 212 -20.82 0.93 -12.28
C ALA A 212 -20.96 2.46 -12.41
N VAL A 213 -19.87 3.10 -12.80
CA VAL A 213 -19.75 4.54 -13.02
C VAL A 213 -20.02 4.85 -14.50
N MET A 214 -21.19 5.42 -14.78
CA MET A 214 -21.63 5.77 -16.14
C MET A 214 -20.97 7.06 -16.64
N ASP A 215 -20.75 8.01 -15.75
CA ASP A 215 -20.18 9.32 -16.04
C ASP A 215 -19.57 9.91 -14.76
N VAL A 216 -18.59 10.81 -14.93
CA VAL A 216 -17.91 11.51 -13.83
C VAL A 216 -17.73 12.98 -14.19
N ASP A 217 -18.30 13.88 -13.38
CA ASP A 217 -17.96 15.30 -13.40
C ASP A 217 -16.44 15.45 -13.26
N PRO A 218 -15.72 15.97 -14.27
CA PRO A 218 -14.26 16.07 -14.25
C PRO A 218 -13.74 17.04 -13.18
N THR A 219 -14.60 17.90 -12.63
CA THR A 219 -14.30 18.79 -11.50
C THR A 219 -14.73 18.20 -10.14
N GLY A 220 -15.40 17.05 -10.16
CA GLY A 220 -15.98 16.40 -8.99
C GLY A 220 -14.95 15.76 -8.04
N PRO A 221 -15.30 15.58 -6.75
CA PRO A 221 -14.46 14.88 -5.77
C PRO A 221 -14.09 13.44 -6.17
N ALA A 222 -14.94 12.74 -6.93
CA ALA A 222 -14.61 11.39 -7.39
C ALA A 222 -13.53 11.39 -8.48
N ALA A 223 -13.62 12.30 -9.45
CA ALA A 223 -12.60 12.50 -10.48
C ALA A 223 -11.24 12.86 -9.87
N SER A 224 -11.19 13.76 -8.88
CA SER A 224 -9.94 14.15 -8.21
C SER A 224 -9.27 13.03 -7.41
N LYS A 225 -9.98 11.92 -7.15
CA LYS A 225 -9.43 10.69 -6.53
C LYS A 225 -9.23 9.57 -7.56
N GLY A 226 -9.34 9.90 -8.85
CA GLY A 226 -9.11 9.03 -9.99
C GLY A 226 -10.21 8.02 -10.27
N ILE A 227 -11.44 8.22 -9.77
CA ILE A 227 -12.60 7.43 -10.22
C ILE A 227 -12.95 7.91 -11.63
N SER A 228 -13.08 6.96 -12.56
CA SER A 228 -13.32 7.22 -13.98
C SER A 228 -14.56 6.50 -14.49
N GLN A 229 -15.08 6.91 -15.65
CA GLN A 229 -16.11 6.17 -16.37
C GLN A 229 -15.66 4.71 -16.63
N GLY A 230 -16.56 3.76 -16.40
CA GLY A 230 -16.29 2.32 -16.52
C GLY A 230 -15.65 1.67 -15.29
N ASP A 231 -15.35 2.44 -14.23
CA ASP A 231 -15.03 1.87 -12.93
C ASP A 231 -16.30 1.29 -12.26
N VAL A 232 -16.13 0.31 -11.37
CA VAL A 232 -17.21 -0.34 -10.60
C VAL A 232 -16.97 -0.18 -9.11
N ILE A 233 -17.89 0.45 -8.41
CA ILE A 233 -17.91 0.58 -6.95
C ILE A 233 -18.46 -0.73 -6.37
N LEU A 234 -17.63 -1.46 -5.63
CA LEU A 234 -17.98 -2.75 -5.02
C LEU A 234 -18.43 -2.63 -3.56
N ASP A 235 -17.95 -1.60 -2.86
CA ASP A 235 -18.19 -1.36 -1.44
C ASP A 235 -18.19 0.14 -1.14
N VAL A 236 -19.02 0.58 -0.21
CA VAL A 236 -19.02 1.92 0.35
C VAL A 236 -19.08 1.83 1.87
N GLY A 237 -18.07 2.37 2.55
CA GLY A 237 -17.99 2.45 4.01
C GLY A 237 -17.74 1.11 4.74
N GLY A 238 -17.35 0.05 4.02
CA GLY A 238 -17.27 -1.32 4.52
C GLY A 238 -18.57 -2.12 4.34
N THR A 239 -19.51 -1.62 3.53
CA THR A 239 -20.72 -2.34 3.11
C THR A 239 -20.74 -2.54 1.59
N SER A 240 -20.86 -3.79 1.14
CA SER A 240 -21.04 -4.14 -0.27
C SER A 240 -22.27 -3.44 -0.87
N VAL A 241 -22.15 -2.99 -2.12
CA VAL A 241 -23.23 -2.30 -2.86
C VAL A 241 -23.54 -3.00 -4.17
N SER A 242 -24.81 -2.97 -4.56
CA SER A 242 -25.35 -3.53 -5.81
C SER A 242 -26.22 -2.53 -6.58
N LYS A 243 -26.75 -1.50 -5.89
CA LYS A 243 -27.65 -0.48 -6.47
C LYS A 243 -27.18 0.94 -6.17
N PRO A 244 -27.38 1.91 -7.09
CA PRO A 244 -27.06 3.33 -6.85
C PRO A 244 -27.69 3.91 -5.57
N SER A 245 -28.87 3.43 -5.17
CA SER A 245 -29.52 3.83 -3.92
C SER A 245 -28.76 3.40 -2.65
N GLU A 246 -28.08 2.26 -2.69
CA GLU A 246 -27.26 1.74 -1.58
C GLU A 246 -25.99 2.58 -1.41
N VAL A 247 -25.35 2.97 -2.53
CA VAL A 247 -24.23 3.93 -2.54
C VAL A 247 -24.65 5.25 -1.88
N GLN A 248 -25.79 5.83 -2.28
CA GLN A 248 -26.31 7.07 -1.67
C GLN A 248 -26.63 6.90 -0.18
N ALA A 249 -27.17 5.75 0.23
CA ALA A 249 -27.48 5.48 1.64
C ALA A 249 -26.21 5.42 2.50
N GLN A 250 -25.16 4.74 2.03
CA GLN A 250 -23.89 4.65 2.75
C GLN A 250 -23.13 5.99 2.82
N ILE A 251 -23.23 6.82 1.78
CA ILE A 251 -22.72 8.20 1.81
C ILE A 251 -23.40 9.01 2.92
N ARG A 252 -24.75 9.03 2.95
CA ARG A 252 -25.52 9.74 4.00
C ARG A 252 -25.25 9.18 5.39
N ALA A 253 -25.04 7.86 5.52
CA ALA A 253 -24.67 7.23 6.79
C ALA A 253 -23.28 7.69 7.25
N ALA A 254 -22.29 7.80 6.35
CA ALA A 254 -20.97 8.32 6.67
C ALA A 254 -21.03 9.81 7.11
N GLU A 255 -21.79 10.64 6.40
CA GLU A 255 -22.06 12.04 6.76
C GLU A 255 -22.73 12.16 8.15
N SER A 256 -23.78 11.36 8.40
CA SER A 256 -24.52 11.35 9.67
C SER A 256 -23.67 10.89 10.86
N ASN A 257 -22.69 10.01 10.60
CA ASN A 257 -21.68 9.57 11.57
C ASN A 257 -20.50 10.57 11.70
N GLY A 258 -20.59 11.76 11.10
CA GLY A 258 -19.57 12.81 11.21
C GLY A 258 -18.27 12.52 10.46
N ARG A 259 -18.24 11.55 9.53
CA ARG A 259 -17.03 11.25 8.75
C ARG A 259 -16.75 12.38 7.75
N LYS A 260 -15.48 12.74 7.58
CA LYS A 260 -15.04 13.77 6.62
C LYS A 260 -14.88 13.24 5.20
N ALA A 261 -14.73 11.93 5.06
CA ALA A 261 -14.64 11.21 3.80
C ALA A 261 -15.44 9.90 3.88
N VAL A 262 -15.84 9.39 2.73
CA VAL A 262 -16.36 8.02 2.57
C VAL A 262 -15.29 7.19 1.87
N LEU A 263 -14.95 6.03 2.45
CA LEU A 263 -14.08 5.06 1.79
C LEU A 263 -14.92 4.21 0.83
N MET A 264 -14.52 4.12 -0.42
CA MET A 264 -15.14 3.28 -1.46
C MET A 264 -14.13 2.25 -1.96
N ARG A 265 -14.54 1.00 -2.18
CA ARG A 265 -13.72 0.01 -2.89
C ARG A 265 -14.11 0.01 -4.35
N VAL A 266 -13.16 0.33 -5.22
CA VAL A 266 -13.40 0.57 -6.65
C VAL A 266 -12.56 -0.37 -7.49
N LYS A 267 -13.21 -1.15 -8.36
CA LYS A 267 -12.60 -1.96 -9.41
C LYS A 267 -12.53 -1.13 -10.68
N SER A 268 -11.33 -0.76 -11.10
CA SER A 268 -11.12 -0.02 -12.34
C SER A 268 -11.49 -0.84 -13.58
N ALA A 269 -11.75 -0.16 -14.71
CA ALA A 269 -11.99 -0.81 -16.00
C ALA A 269 -10.88 -1.80 -16.44
N LYS A 270 -9.65 -1.68 -15.89
CA LYS A 270 -8.52 -2.61 -16.10
C LYS A 270 -8.54 -3.82 -15.15
N GLY A 271 -9.62 -4.04 -14.40
CA GLY A 271 -9.81 -5.15 -13.46
C GLY A 271 -9.09 -5.00 -12.11
N GLN A 272 -8.30 -3.95 -11.91
CA GLN A 272 -7.60 -3.70 -10.64
C GLN A 272 -8.56 -3.08 -9.62
N THR A 273 -8.66 -3.68 -8.44
CA THR A 273 -9.31 -3.08 -7.26
C THR A 273 -8.38 -2.06 -6.61
N ARG A 274 -8.95 -1.12 -5.86
CA ARG A 274 -8.29 -0.22 -4.90
C ARG A 274 -9.33 0.40 -3.97
N PHE A 275 -8.94 0.82 -2.77
CA PHE A 275 -9.74 1.75 -1.97
C PHE A 275 -9.49 3.22 -2.36
N VAL A 276 -10.56 3.98 -2.42
CA VAL A 276 -10.60 5.41 -2.76
C VAL A 276 -11.38 6.14 -1.68
N ALA A 277 -10.73 7.06 -0.97
CA ALA A 277 -11.40 7.94 -0.01
C ALA A 277 -11.87 9.21 -0.71
N VAL A 278 -13.18 9.46 -0.70
CA VAL A 278 -13.79 10.61 -1.35
C VAL A 278 -14.37 11.54 -0.28
N SER A 279 -14.02 12.83 -0.34
CA SER A 279 -14.43 13.82 0.67
C SER A 279 -15.95 14.02 0.68
N LEU A 280 -16.50 14.15 1.89
CA LEU A 280 -17.91 14.44 2.18
C LEU A 280 -18.14 15.91 2.59
N SER A 281 -17.11 16.58 3.12
CA SER A 281 -17.26 17.91 3.73
C SER A 281 -16.78 19.05 2.82
N ASN A 282 -17.68 19.97 2.47
CA ASN A 282 -17.39 21.27 1.84
C ASN A 282 -16.88 22.32 2.85
N LYS A 283 -15.92 21.98 3.70
CA LYS A 283 -15.31 22.93 4.65
C LYS A 283 -13.79 22.90 4.57
N GLU A 284 -13.27 23.82 3.76
CA GLU A 284 -11.98 24.45 4.03
C GLU A 284 -12.09 25.26 5.32
N GLY A 285 -11.02 25.23 6.13
CA GLY A 285 -10.86 25.92 7.39
C GLY A 285 -9.43 25.76 7.89
#